data_AF-A0A6A6DR18-F1
#
_entry.id   AF-A0A6A6DR18-F1
#
_cell.length_a   1.000
_cell.length_b   1.000
_cell.length_c   1.000
_cell.angle_alpha   90.00
_cell.angle_beta   90.00
_cell.angle_gamma   90.00
#
_symmetry.space_group_name_H-M   'P 1'
#
loop_
_entity.id
_entity.type
_entity.pdbx_description
1 polymer ?
#
loop_
_entity_poly.entity_id
_entity_poly.type
_entity_poly.pdbx_seq_one_letter_code
_entity_poly.pdbx_strand_id
1 'polypeptide(L)'
;MCSNHYLGENLETARAARLKEAADEVAQVMTPISGFTPTPTNVIKVDHLEHVAGISNLKYIVQDIHDIFKANYTVVRKRFVDNVCMQATDYHLVSGPETALKLFSPTLVGNLMPGQLEVIAAENSASVQSRKEFCRQIESLPEGRKVSAT
;
A
#
# COMPACT_ATOMS: atom_id res chain seq x y z
N MET A 1 11.95 -3.34 9.56
CA MET A 1 13.20 -3.98 9.09
C MET A 1 12.82 -5.25 8.34
N CYS A 2 13.17 -5.45 7.07
CA CYS A 2 13.03 -6.80 6.49
C CYS A 2 14.04 -7.68 7.20
N SER A 3 13.53 -8.59 8.01
CA SER A 3 14.31 -9.64 8.65
C SER A 3 15.07 -10.42 7.57
N ASN A 4 16.32 -10.76 7.84
CA ASN A 4 17.14 -11.64 7.00
C ASN A 4 16.36 -12.92 6.61
N HIS A 5 15.45 -13.34 7.49
CA HIS A 5 14.49 -14.41 7.28
C HIS A 5 13.71 -14.31 5.95
N TYR A 6 13.18 -13.15 5.59
CA TYR A 6 12.33 -13.04 4.39
C TYR A 6 13.13 -13.18 3.08
N LEU A 7 14.40 -12.76 3.08
CA LEU A 7 15.31 -13.03 1.97
C LEU A 7 15.63 -14.53 1.88
N GLY A 8 15.92 -15.13 3.05
CA GLY A 8 16.18 -16.56 3.18
C GLY A 8 15.01 -17.41 2.66
N GLU A 9 13.79 -17.15 3.09
CA GLU A 9 12.59 -17.85 2.65
C GLU A 9 12.38 -17.76 1.12
N ASN A 10 12.55 -16.56 0.55
CA ASN A 10 12.41 -16.38 -0.90
C ASN A 10 13.48 -17.15 -1.68
N LEU A 11 14.71 -17.19 -1.16
CA LEU A 11 15.81 -17.91 -1.79
C LEU A 11 15.64 -19.43 -1.66
N GLU A 12 15.25 -19.92 -0.48
CA GLU A 12 14.94 -21.33 -0.25
C GLU A 12 13.78 -21.79 -1.13
N THR A 13 12.72 -20.98 -1.25
CA THR A 13 11.59 -21.26 -2.12
C THR A 13 12.03 -21.37 -3.58
N ALA A 14 12.88 -20.44 -4.06
CA ALA A 14 13.40 -20.48 -5.43
C ALA A 14 14.27 -21.74 -5.67
N ARG A 15 15.17 -22.05 -4.73
CA ARG A 15 16.02 -23.25 -4.79
C ARG A 15 15.22 -24.55 -4.75
N ALA A 16 14.20 -24.63 -3.91
CA ALA A 16 13.32 -25.79 -3.80
C ALA A 16 12.47 -25.99 -5.06
N ALA A 17 11.94 -24.91 -5.64
CA ALA A 17 11.18 -24.97 -6.89
C ALA A 17 12.05 -25.51 -8.05
N ARG A 18 13.30 -25.03 -8.15
CA ARG A 18 14.27 -25.52 -9.13
C ARG A 18 14.66 -26.98 -8.91
N LEU A 19 14.88 -27.38 -7.66
CA LEU A 19 15.19 -28.78 -7.33
C LEU A 19 14.03 -29.71 -7.75
N LYS A 20 12.79 -29.26 -7.53
CA LYS A 20 11.60 -29.98 -7.96
C LYS A 20 11.53 -30.10 -9.49
N GLU A 21 11.78 -29.03 -10.22
CA GLU A 21 11.79 -29.04 -11.68
C GLU A 21 12.87 -29.99 -12.25
N ALA A 22 14.08 -29.96 -11.68
CA ALA A 22 15.16 -30.88 -12.07
C ALA A 22 14.83 -32.34 -11.71
N ALA A 23 14.17 -32.58 -10.58
CA ALA A 23 13.69 -33.91 -10.20
C ALA A 23 12.59 -34.41 -11.15
N ASP A 24 11.65 -33.56 -11.54
CA ASP A 24 10.58 -33.90 -12.48
C ASP A 24 11.12 -34.20 -13.89
N GLU A 25 12.21 -33.54 -14.32
CA GLU A 25 12.87 -33.80 -15.62
C GLU A 25 13.47 -35.21 -15.70
N VAL A 26 14.02 -35.73 -14.59
CA VAL A 26 14.70 -37.03 -14.54
C VAL A 26 13.82 -38.13 -13.93
N ALA A 27 12.62 -37.77 -13.46
CA ALA A 27 11.68 -38.71 -12.85
C ALA A 27 11.25 -39.78 -13.85
N GLN A 28 11.31 -41.04 -13.40
CA GLN A 28 10.77 -42.18 -14.13
C GLN A 28 9.46 -42.62 -13.46
N VAL A 29 8.45 -42.92 -14.27
CA VAL A 29 7.19 -43.46 -13.77
C VAL A 29 7.37 -44.95 -13.52
N MET A 30 7.35 -45.38 -12.26
CA MET A 30 7.31 -46.80 -11.94
C MET A 30 5.88 -47.31 -12.12
N THR A 31 5.67 -48.22 -13.08
CA THR A 31 4.39 -48.89 -13.26
C THR A 31 4.12 -49.84 -12.09
N PRO A 32 2.90 -49.85 -11.52
CA PRO A 32 2.62 -50.65 -10.35
C PRO A 32 2.81 -52.15 -10.65
N ILE A 33 3.65 -52.80 -9.84
CA ILE A 33 3.71 -54.26 -9.78
C ILE A 33 2.55 -54.72 -8.90
N SER A 34 1.70 -55.60 -9.44
CA SER A 34 0.56 -56.20 -8.74
C SER A 34 0.96 -56.68 -7.34
N GLY A 35 0.49 -55.98 -6.30
CA GLY A 35 0.67 -56.33 -4.89
C GLY A 35 1.64 -55.48 -4.06
N PHE A 36 2.35 -54.50 -4.64
CA PHE A 36 3.35 -53.69 -3.90
C PHE A 36 2.99 -52.20 -3.74
N THR A 37 2.36 -51.55 -4.73
CA THR A 37 1.98 -50.13 -4.64
C THR A 37 0.64 -49.83 -5.34
N PRO A 38 -0.30 -49.11 -4.70
CA PRO A 38 -1.63 -48.86 -5.26
C PRO A 38 -1.69 -47.75 -6.32
N THR A 39 -0.63 -46.95 -6.51
CA THR A 39 -0.62 -45.82 -7.46
C THR A 39 0.71 -45.69 -8.21
N PRO A 40 0.72 -45.12 -9.44
CA PRO A 40 1.95 -44.75 -10.13
C PRO A 40 2.74 -43.77 -9.26
N THR A 41 4.02 -44.05 -9.04
CA THR A 41 4.90 -43.22 -8.22
C THR A 41 6.10 -42.78 -9.05
N ASN A 42 6.46 -41.50 -8.96
CA ASN A 42 7.67 -40.97 -9.59
C ASN A 42 8.89 -41.41 -8.77
N VAL A 43 9.83 -42.07 -9.42
CA VAL A 43 11.09 -42.53 -8.81
C VAL A 43 12.28 -41.90 -9.53
N ILE A 44 13.31 -41.57 -8.76
CA ILE A 44 14.57 -41.02 -9.27
C ILE A 44 15.66 -42.01 -8.89
N LYS A 45 16.49 -42.41 -9.86
CA LYS A 45 17.66 -43.25 -9.58
C LYS A 45 18.71 -42.45 -8.82
N VAL A 46 19.40 -43.10 -7.88
CA VAL A 46 20.48 -42.49 -7.10
C VAL A 46 21.58 -41.92 -8.01
N ASP A 47 21.87 -42.59 -9.13
CA ASP A 47 22.85 -42.13 -10.14
C ASP A 47 22.50 -40.77 -10.77
N HIS A 48 21.23 -40.38 -10.74
CA HIS A 48 20.77 -39.08 -11.25
C HIS A 48 20.76 -37.98 -10.19
N LEU A 49 21.04 -38.29 -8.92
CA LEU A 49 21.04 -37.31 -7.84
C LEU A 49 22.11 -36.22 -8.05
N GLU A 50 23.25 -36.55 -8.66
CA GLU A 50 24.27 -35.53 -8.97
C GLU A 50 23.75 -34.50 -9.98
N HIS A 51 22.94 -34.93 -10.94
CA HIS A 51 22.31 -34.07 -11.94
C HIS A 51 21.25 -33.15 -11.30
N VAL A 52 20.44 -33.73 -10.39
CA VAL A 52 19.37 -33.03 -9.67
C VAL A 52 19.95 -32.06 -8.62
N ALA A 53 21.01 -32.45 -7.93
CA ALA A 53 21.68 -31.63 -6.91
C ALA A 53 22.57 -30.53 -7.52
N GLY A 54 22.94 -30.66 -8.80
CA GLY A 54 23.63 -29.62 -9.57
C GLY A 54 25.02 -29.24 -9.06
N ILE A 55 25.69 -30.16 -8.34
CA ILE A 55 26.92 -29.91 -7.57
C ILE A 55 28.13 -29.52 -8.45
N SER A 56 28.09 -29.73 -9.78
CA SER A 56 29.27 -29.57 -10.65
C SER A 56 29.07 -28.75 -11.94
N ASN A 57 27.93 -28.07 -12.15
CA ASN A 57 27.64 -27.42 -13.43
C ASN A 57 27.68 -25.87 -13.36
N LEU A 58 28.39 -25.23 -14.30
CA LEU A 58 28.34 -23.77 -14.52
C LEU A 58 26.90 -23.24 -14.65
N LYS A 59 26.01 -24.00 -15.32
CA LYS A 59 24.58 -23.68 -15.44
C LYS A 59 23.90 -23.55 -14.07
N TYR A 60 24.27 -24.39 -13.10
CA TYR A 60 23.73 -24.34 -11.74
C TYR A 60 24.16 -23.06 -11.03
N ILE A 61 25.43 -22.69 -11.14
CA ILE A 61 25.97 -21.47 -10.51
C ILE A 61 25.27 -20.22 -11.09
N VAL A 62 25.13 -20.16 -12.41
CA VAL A 62 24.40 -19.07 -13.08
C VAL A 62 22.97 -18.97 -12.54
N GLN A 63 22.27 -20.10 -12.45
CA GLN A 63 20.90 -20.13 -11.94
C GLN A 63 20.80 -19.73 -10.46
N ASP A 64 21.75 -20.16 -9.61
CA ASP A 64 21.76 -19.77 -8.19
C ASP A 64 21.98 -18.26 -8.03
N ILE A 65 22.85 -17.66 -8.85
CA ILE A 65 23.04 -16.20 -8.89
C ILE A 65 21.73 -15.51 -9.30
N HIS A 66 21.01 -16.03 -10.30
CA HIS A 66 19.71 -15.50 -10.70
C HIS A 66 18.68 -15.59 -9.57
N ASP A 67 18.64 -16.71 -8.84
CA ASP A 67 17.73 -16.90 -7.70
C ASP A 67 18.06 -15.90 -6.57
N ILE A 68 19.35 -15.68 -6.27
CA ILE A 68 19.80 -14.67 -5.30
C ILE A 68 19.36 -13.26 -5.72
N PHE A 69 19.57 -12.88 -6.98
CA PHE A 69 19.14 -11.57 -7.46
C PHE A 69 17.62 -11.42 -7.39
N LYS A 70 16.86 -12.42 -7.84
CA LYS A 70 15.40 -12.40 -7.81
C LYS A 70 14.86 -12.25 -6.39
N ALA A 71 15.43 -12.98 -5.43
CA ALA A 71 15.08 -12.85 -4.02
C ALA A 71 15.38 -11.43 -3.50
N ASN A 72 16.56 -10.88 -3.80
CA ASN A 72 16.93 -9.51 -3.41
C ASN A 72 16.00 -8.46 -4.03
N TYR A 73 15.75 -8.52 -5.33
CA TYR A 73 14.85 -7.59 -6.03
C TYR A 73 13.44 -7.59 -5.43
N THR A 74 12.95 -8.76 -5.02
CA THR A 74 11.63 -8.89 -4.37
C THR A 74 11.58 -8.12 -3.05
N VAL A 75 12.63 -8.22 -2.22
CA VAL A 75 12.73 -7.49 -0.95
C VAL A 75 12.88 -5.99 -1.18
N VAL A 76 13.79 -5.60 -2.08
CA VAL A 76 14.08 -4.20 -2.39
C VAL A 76 12.84 -3.49 -2.94
N ARG A 77 12.10 -4.11 -3.85
CA ARG A 77 10.88 -3.52 -4.42
C ARG A 77 9.83 -3.26 -3.35
N LYS A 78 9.60 -4.21 -2.43
CA LYS A 78 8.65 -4.01 -1.32
C LYS A 78 9.08 -2.85 -0.43
N ARG A 79 10.35 -2.83 -0.02
CA ARG A 79 10.90 -1.72 0.78
C ARG A 79 10.79 -0.38 0.08
N PHE A 80 11.01 -0.33 -1.23
CA PHE A 80 10.90 0.91 -1.99
C PHE A 80 9.47 1.46 -1.90
N VAL A 81 8.46 0.63 -2.17
CA VAL A 81 7.05 1.03 -2.05
C VAL A 81 6.71 1.47 -0.63
N ASP A 82 7.12 0.69 0.38
CA ASP A 82 6.87 1.03 1.78
C ASP A 82 7.51 2.38 2.15
N ASN A 83 8.76 2.62 1.73
CA ASN A 83 9.44 3.89 2.01
C ASN A 83 8.79 5.06 1.26
N VAL A 84 8.37 4.90 0.01
CA VAL A 84 7.66 5.96 -0.70
C VAL A 84 6.34 6.29 0.01
N CYS A 85 5.55 5.28 0.38
CA CYS A 85 4.30 5.51 1.11
C CYS A 85 4.53 6.19 2.47
N MET A 86 5.51 5.75 3.26
CA MET A 86 5.79 6.34 4.57
C MET A 86 6.43 7.73 4.48
N GLN A 87 7.40 7.93 3.59
CA GLN A 87 8.14 9.20 3.54
C GLN A 87 7.42 10.24 2.68
N ALA A 88 7.00 9.90 1.47
CA ALA A 88 6.38 10.87 0.58
C ALA A 88 4.93 11.16 0.99
N THR A 89 4.15 10.13 1.29
CA THR A 89 2.73 10.33 1.62
C THR A 89 2.57 10.68 3.10
N ASP A 90 2.95 9.81 4.03
CA ASP A 90 2.68 10.09 5.44
C ASP A 90 3.46 11.32 5.95
N TYR A 91 4.80 11.34 5.80
CA TYR A 91 5.56 12.47 6.31
C TYR A 91 5.32 13.77 5.53
N HIS A 92 5.52 13.81 4.22
CA HIS A 92 5.40 15.08 3.50
C HIS A 92 3.95 15.55 3.26
N LEU A 93 2.99 14.64 3.12
CA LEU A 93 1.60 15.03 2.81
C LEU A 93 0.71 15.13 4.04
N VAL A 94 0.94 14.35 5.11
CA VAL A 94 -0.03 14.22 6.22
C VAL A 94 0.50 14.75 7.55
N SER A 95 1.65 14.25 7.98
CA SER A 95 2.08 14.32 9.38
C SER A 95 3.20 15.35 9.61
N GLY A 96 3.95 15.69 8.55
CA GLY A 96 5.11 16.57 8.57
C GLY A 96 4.79 18.02 8.94
N PRO A 97 5.82 18.86 9.18
CA PRO A 97 5.62 20.25 9.57
C PRO A 97 4.96 21.09 8.46
N GLU A 98 5.36 20.88 7.21
CA GLU A 98 4.90 21.61 6.01
C GLU A 98 3.86 20.82 5.21
N THR A 99 2.85 20.28 5.90
CA THR A 99 1.75 19.52 5.27
C THR A 99 0.60 20.44 4.87
N ALA A 100 -0.03 20.13 3.72
CA ALA A 100 -1.27 20.77 3.30
C ALA A 100 -2.42 20.63 4.33
N LEU A 101 -2.40 19.60 5.18
CA LEU A 101 -3.39 19.42 6.24
C LEU A 101 -3.20 20.40 7.41
N LYS A 102 -1.99 20.93 7.59
CA LYS A 102 -1.70 21.98 8.60
C LYS A 102 -1.90 23.39 8.06
N LEU A 103 -2.34 23.51 6.79
CA LEU A 103 -2.64 24.80 6.18
C LEU A 103 -3.68 25.56 7.02
N PHE A 104 -4.72 24.90 7.52
CA PHE A 104 -5.65 25.49 8.48
C PHE A 104 -5.36 24.99 9.89
N SER A 105 -4.60 25.77 10.65
CA SER A 105 -4.16 25.43 12.01
C SER A 105 -4.55 26.51 13.02
N PRO A 106 -4.63 26.19 14.33
CA PRO A 106 -4.86 27.18 15.37
C PRO A 106 -3.83 28.33 15.32
N THR A 107 -2.58 28.02 14.98
CA THR A 107 -1.52 29.01 14.78
C THR A 107 -1.81 29.93 13.60
N LEU A 108 -2.28 29.40 12.46
CA LEU A 108 -2.72 30.24 11.34
C LEU A 108 -3.83 31.20 11.80
N VAL A 109 -4.88 30.65 12.43
CA VAL A 109 -6.05 31.45 12.87
C VAL A 109 -5.63 32.53 13.87
N GLY A 110 -4.75 32.21 14.81
CA GLY A 110 -4.21 33.18 15.79
C GLY A 110 -3.33 34.27 15.17
N ASN A 111 -2.76 34.02 13.99
CA ASN A 111 -1.92 34.99 13.26
C ASN A 111 -2.69 35.82 12.23
N LEU A 112 -4.01 35.59 12.04
CA LEU A 112 -4.81 36.38 11.10
C LEU A 112 -5.01 37.80 11.61
N MET A 113 -4.71 38.78 10.76
CA MET A 113 -4.99 40.19 11.06
C MET A 113 -6.50 40.47 11.00
N PRO A 114 -7.02 41.46 11.75
CA PRO A 114 -8.45 41.79 11.74
C PRO A 114 -9.04 41.99 10.34
N GLY A 115 -8.32 42.68 9.44
CA GLY A 115 -8.77 42.86 8.06
C GLY A 115 -8.78 41.59 7.22
N GLN A 116 -7.89 40.62 7.50
CA GLN A 116 -7.92 39.30 6.83
C GLN A 116 -9.07 38.44 7.36
N LEU A 117 -9.32 38.51 8.67
CA LEU A 117 -10.46 37.83 9.29
C LEU A 117 -11.78 38.39 8.76
N GLU A 118 -11.88 39.71 8.58
CA GLU A 118 -13.04 40.34 7.96
C GLU A 118 -13.24 39.83 6.52
N VAL A 119 -12.20 39.75 5.70
CA VAL A 119 -12.35 39.19 4.34
C VAL A 119 -12.83 37.73 4.33
N ILE A 120 -12.38 36.90 5.28
CA ILE A 120 -12.71 35.47 5.33
C ILE A 120 -14.08 35.21 5.98
N ALA A 121 -14.40 35.96 7.03
CA ALA A 121 -15.55 35.70 7.91
C ALA A 121 -16.67 36.73 7.78
N ALA A 122 -16.48 37.83 7.06
CA ALA A 122 -17.55 38.80 6.85
C ALA A 122 -18.65 38.22 5.96
N GLU A 123 -19.89 38.61 6.29
CA GLU A 123 -21.01 38.39 5.40
C GLU A 123 -20.83 39.18 4.10
N ASN A 124 -21.16 38.55 2.97
CA ASN A 124 -21.28 39.28 1.71
C ASN A 124 -22.33 40.40 1.85
N SER A 125 -22.09 41.55 1.24
CA SER A 125 -22.95 42.73 1.27
C SER A 125 -24.40 42.43 0.89
N ALA A 126 -24.62 41.52 -0.06
CA ALA A 126 -25.95 41.05 -0.43
C ALA A 126 -26.66 40.35 0.74
N SER A 127 -25.97 39.46 1.46
CA SER A 127 -26.51 38.78 2.64
C SER A 127 -26.81 39.76 3.77
N VAL A 128 -25.93 40.74 4.01
CA VAL A 128 -26.14 41.80 5.00
C VAL A 128 -27.42 42.59 4.67
N GLN A 129 -27.60 42.95 3.40
CA GLN A 129 -28.76 43.71 2.97
C GLN A 129 -30.05 42.90 3.08
N SER A 130 -30.04 41.63 2.67
CA SER A 130 -31.18 40.72 2.85
C SER A 130 -31.52 40.54 4.33
N ARG A 131 -30.53 40.37 5.21
CA ARG A 131 -30.74 40.26 6.66
C ARG A 131 -31.41 41.51 7.22
N LYS A 132 -30.93 42.70 6.86
CA LYS A 132 -31.54 43.96 7.28
C LYS A 132 -32.99 44.07 6.82
N GLU A 133 -33.27 43.70 5.59
CA GLU A 133 -34.64 43.74 5.06
C GLU A 133 -35.56 42.72 5.77
N PHE A 134 -35.08 41.51 6.05
CA PHE A 134 -35.84 40.52 6.82
C PHE A 134 -36.10 40.98 8.26
N CYS A 135 -35.11 41.58 8.94
CA CYS A 135 -35.31 42.17 10.26
C CYS A 135 -36.39 43.26 10.23
N ARG A 136 -36.35 44.15 9.23
CA ARG A 136 -37.36 45.20 9.04
C ARG A 136 -38.75 44.61 8.80
N GLN A 137 -38.86 43.56 7.98
CA GLN A 137 -40.12 42.87 7.76
C GLN A 137 -40.64 42.26 9.06
N ILE A 138 -39.81 41.54 9.81
CA ILE A 138 -40.17 40.97 11.11
C ILE A 138 -40.67 42.04 12.08
N GLU A 139 -40.02 43.19 12.17
CA GLU A 139 -40.44 44.31 13.01
C GLU A 139 -41.78 44.93 12.57
N SER A 140 -42.08 44.92 11.27
CA SER A 140 -43.33 45.47 10.72
C SER A 140 -44.53 44.52 10.83
N LEU A 141 -44.29 43.20 10.92
CA LEU A 141 -45.36 42.18 10.99
C LEU A 141 -46.32 42.34 12.19
N PRO A 142 -45.86 42.67 13.42
CA PRO A 142 -46.74 42.92 14.57
C PRO A 142 -47.72 44.07 14.35
N GLU A 143 -47.26 45.17 13.75
CA GLU A 143 -48.11 46.33 13.47
C GLU A 143 -49.14 46.03 12.37
N GLY A 144 -48.72 45.32 11.32
CA GLY A 144 -49.65 44.82 10.30
C GLY A 144 -50.72 43.88 10.87
N ARG A 145 -50.37 43.06 11.88
CA ARG A 145 -51.30 42.17 12.57
C ARG A 145 -52.33 42.92 13.41
N LYS A 146 -51.95 44.04 14.04
CA LYS A 146 -52.86 44.92 14.80
C LYS A 146 -53.86 45.62 13.89
N VAL A 147 -53.40 46.12 12.74
CA VAL A 147 -54.25 46.79 11.74
C VAL A 147 -55.23 45.82 11.08
N SER A 148 -54.85 44.55 10.86
CA SER A 148 -55.74 43.52 10.28
C SER A 148 -56.73 42.89 11.28
N ALA A 149 -56.62 43.16 12.58
CA ALA A 149 -57.50 42.61 13.62
C ALA A 149 -58.61 43.58 14.08
N THR A 150 -58.72 44.74 13.43
CA THR A 150 -59.79 45.73 13.61
C THR A 150 -60.74 45.66 12.41
#